data_AF-A0A4P8SC26-F1
#
_entry.id   AF-A0A4P8SC26-F1
#
_cell.length_a   1.000
_cell.length_b   1.000
_cell.length_c   1.000
_cell.angle_alpha   90.00
_cell.angle_beta   90.00
_cell.angle_gamma   90.00
#
_symmetry.space_group_name_H-M   'P 1'
#
loop_
_entity.id
_entity.type
_entity.pdbx_description
1 polymer ?
#
loop_
_entity_poly.entity_id
_entity_poly.type
_entity_poly.pdbx_seq_one_letter_code
_entity_poly.pdbx_strand_id
1 'polypeptide(L)'
;MEKIIPIKNQMNGVFVHVSNLKNSAKWYCDLIGLEVDLHKIESPVFNVPVVGTTSLTLDDHTFDPHFKYQASPSPIFNFYTPNIDEAYQYIKQKGFKIVREIEWHYETAWFNVQDPDGNVVMICNC
;
A
#
# COMPACT_ATOMS: atom_id res chain seq x y z
N MET A 1 -24.85 28.76 -17.27
CA MET A 1 -23.44 28.62 -16.84
C MET A 1 -23.26 27.21 -16.35
N GLU A 2 -22.39 26.42 -16.96
CA GLU A 2 -22.07 25.09 -16.44
C GLU A 2 -21.44 25.23 -15.05
N LYS A 3 -21.92 24.43 -14.10
CA LYS A 3 -21.42 24.42 -12.73
C LYS A 3 -20.04 23.78 -12.74
N ILE A 4 -18.99 24.57 -12.63
CA ILE A 4 -17.62 24.06 -12.44
C ILE A 4 -17.59 23.35 -11.09
N ILE A 5 -17.37 22.03 -11.09
CA ILE A 5 -17.13 21.26 -9.88
C ILE A 5 -15.63 21.40 -9.54
N PRO A 6 -15.25 22.03 -8.42
CA PRO A 6 -13.85 22.32 -8.08
C PRO A 6 -13.07 21.10 -7.55
N ILE A 7 -13.65 19.90 -7.65
CA ILE A 7 -13.05 18.63 -7.24
C ILE A 7 -13.21 17.65 -8.40
N LYS A 8 -12.10 17.13 -8.91
CA LYS A 8 -12.12 16.14 -9.99
C LYS A 8 -12.57 14.78 -9.44
N ASN A 9 -13.38 14.06 -10.20
CA ASN A 9 -13.75 12.68 -9.92
C ASN A 9 -12.58 11.72 -10.25
N GLN A 10 -11.48 11.84 -9.50
CA GLN A 10 -10.25 11.09 -9.69
C GLN A 10 -9.48 11.01 -8.36
N MET A 11 -8.99 9.81 -8.02
CA MET A 11 -8.02 9.66 -6.93
C MET A 11 -6.64 10.12 -7.38
N ASN A 12 -6.01 10.99 -6.58
CA ASN A 12 -4.67 11.49 -6.89
C ASN A 12 -3.57 10.66 -6.20
N GLY A 13 -3.79 10.27 -4.95
CA GLY A 13 -2.81 9.52 -4.19
C GLY A 13 -3.38 8.91 -2.92
N VAL A 14 -2.70 7.88 -2.43
CA VAL A 14 -2.95 7.23 -1.15
C VAL A 14 -1.78 7.55 -0.21
N PHE A 15 -2.12 7.92 1.02
CA PHE A 15 -1.15 8.12 2.10
C PHE A 15 -1.25 6.95 3.07
N VAL A 16 -0.13 6.29 3.33
CA VAL A 16 -0.01 5.24 4.34
C VAL A 16 0.80 5.77 5.49
N HIS A 17 0.22 5.74 6.68
CA HIS A 17 0.92 6.15 7.89
C HIS A 17 1.74 4.99 8.43
N VAL A 18 3.01 5.27 8.74
CA VAL A 18 4.00 4.27 9.15
C VAL A 18 4.79 4.79 10.35
N SER A 19 5.35 3.90 11.17
CA SER A 19 6.19 4.31 12.31
C SER A 19 7.67 4.39 11.98
N ASN A 20 8.11 3.75 10.89
CA ASN A 20 9.50 3.76 10.44
C ASN A 20 9.59 3.80 8.92
N LEU A 21 9.90 4.97 8.37
CA LEU A 21 9.87 5.21 6.93
C LEU A 21 10.77 4.27 6.13
N LYS A 22 11.99 3.99 6.61
CA LYS A 22 12.95 3.12 5.91
C LYS A 22 12.51 1.66 5.92
N ASN A 23 12.04 1.17 7.06
CA ASN A 23 11.54 -0.19 7.18
C ASN A 23 10.31 -0.39 6.29
N SER A 24 9.36 0.55 6.34
CA SER A 24 8.13 0.45 5.54
C SER A 24 8.42 0.63 4.06
N ALA A 25 9.30 1.55 3.65
CA ALA A 25 9.72 1.67 2.25
C ALA A 25 10.36 0.37 1.72
N LYS A 26 11.22 -0.28 2.51
CA LYS A 26 11.76 -1.60 2.17
C LYS A 26 10.63 -2.60 1.96
N TRP A 27 9.71 -2.69 2.91
CA TRP A 27 8.59 -3.64 2.87
C TRP A 27 7.69 -3.43 1.65
N TYR A 28 7.27 -2.18 1.39
CA TYR A 28 6.39 -1.83 0.27
C TYR A 28 7.08 -2.07 -1.08
N CYS A 29 8.35 -1.72 -1.22
CA CYS A 29 9.11 -1.99 -2.45
C CYS A 29 9.32 -3.51 -2.65
N ASP A 30 9.69 -4.27 -1.61
CA ASP A 30 9.85 -5.72 -1.68
C ASP A 30 8.56 -6.42 -2.11
N LEU A 31 7.40 -5.93 -1.65
CA LEU A 31 6.07 -6.48 -1.93
C LEU A 31 5.78 -6.47 -3.43
N ILE A 32 6.16 -5.39 -4.12
CA ILE A 32 5.93 -5.19 -5.56
C ILE A 32 7.20 -5.46 -6.40
N GLY A 33 8.21 -6.09 -5.81
CA GLY A 33 9.42 -6.53 -6.52
C GLY A 33 10.37 -5.41 -6.93
N LEU A 34 10.34 -4.26 -6.24
CA LEU A 34 11.24 -3.14 -6.48
C LEU A 34 12.40 -3.14 -5.49
N GLU A 35 13.58 -2.75 -5.97
CA GLU A 35 14.72 -2.44 -5.12
C GLU A 35 14.65 -0.98 -4.65
N VAL A 36 15.12 -0.73 -3.43
CA VAL A 36 15.15 0.62 -2.86
C VAL A 36 16.45 0.89 -2.11
N ASP A 37 17.04 2.05 -2.37
CA ASP A 37 18.22 2.54 -1.67
C ASP A 37 17.81 3.27 -0.39
N LEU A 38 17.91 2.58 0.75
CA LEU A 38 17.51 3.10 2.06
C LEU A 38 18.34 4.31 2.54
N HIS A 39 19.50 4.58 1.92
CA HIS A 39 20.31 5.75 2.23
C HIS A 39 19.73 7.03 1.64
N LYS A 40 18.88 6.93 0.60
CA LYS A 40 18.22 8.06 -0.05
C LYS A 40 16.84 8.38 0.54
N ILE A 41 16.41 7.62 1.54
CA ILE A 41 15.12 7.82 2.20
C ILE A 41 15.32 8.77 3.38
N GLU A 42 14.60 9.88 3.32
CA GLU A 42 14.59 10.91 4.35
C GLU A 42 13.16 11.18 4.79
N SER A 43 12.99 11.36 6.10
CA SER A 43 11.74 11.76 6.71
C SER A 43 11.28 13.14 6.21
N PRO A 44 9.96 13.43 6.17
CA PRO A 44 8.90 12.60 6.76
C PRO A 44 8.21 11.65 5.78
N VAL A 45 8.44 11.80 4.48
CA VAL A 45 7.67 11.08 3.46
C VAL A 45 8.56 10.38 2.44
N PHE A 46 8.07 9.23 1.98
CA PHE A 46 8.67 8.48 0.89
C PHE A 46 7.60 8.12 -0.14
N ASN A 47 7.81 8.51 -1.39
CA ASN A 47 6.94 8.11 -2.48
C ASN A 47 7.41 6.77 -3.04
N VAL A 48 6.59 5.73 -2.88
CA VAL A 48 6.85 4.42 -3.48
C VAL A 48 6.75 4.59 -5.01
N PRO A 49 7.74 4.14 -5.80
CA PRO A 49 7.78 4.35 -7.25
C PRO A 49 6.81 3.42 -8.01
N VAL A 50 5.52 3.53 -7.70
CA VAL A 50 4.44 2.82 -8.37
C VAL A 50 4.15 3.43 -9.74
N VAL A 51 3.67 2.61 -10.68
CA VAL A 51 3.24 3.05 -12.01
C VAL A 51 1.73 3.25 -12.03
N GLY A 52 1.26 4.36 -12.63
CA GLY A 52 -0.16 4.66 -12.76
C GLY A 52 -0.46 6.14 -12.54
N THR A 53 -1.74 6.45 -12.40
CA THR A 53 -2.21 7.82 -12.16
C THR A 53 -2.33 8.19 -10.68
N THR A 54 -2.35 7.18 -9.79
CA THR A 54 -2.48 7.36 -8.34
C THR A 54 -1.12 7.13 -7.68
N SER A 55 -0.64 8.08 -6.89
CA SER A 55 0.61 7.93 -6.13
C SER A 55 0.42 7.13 -4.83
N LEU A 56 1.50 6.53 -4.34
CA LEU A 56 1.56 5.92 -3.02
C LEU A 56 2.64 6.59 -2.19
N THR A 57 2.23 7.25 -1.10
CA THR A 57 3.13 7.99 -0.21
C THR A 57 3.11 7.36 1.18
N LEU A 58 4.28 6.98 1.69
CA LEU A 58 4.47 6.59 3.08
C LEU A 58 4.79 7.85 3.89
N ASP A 59 4.18 8.01 5.05
CA ASP A 59 4.33 9.17 5.93
C ASP A 59 4.61 8.71 7.36
N ASP A 60 5.78 9.10 7.89
CA ASP A 60 6.21 8.76 9.25
C ASP A 60 5.82 9.77 10.32
N HIS A 61 5.17 10.89 9.93
CA HIS A 61 4.70 11.94 10.83
C HIS A 61 5.77 12.52 11.77
N THR A 62 7.06 12.43 11.45
CA THR A 62 8.14 13.01 12.27
C THR A 62 8.03 14.52 12.45
N PHE A 63 7.22 15.20 11.63
CA PHE A 63 6.91 16.63 11.75
C PHE A 63 5.77 16.93 12.74
N ASP A 64 4.95 15.94 13.12
CA ASP A 64 3.79 16.11 13.98
C ASP A 64 3.98 15.38 15.34
N PRO A 65 4.36 16.11 16.41
CA PRO A 65 4.57 15.51 17.72
C PRO A 65 3.26 15.04 18.39
N HIS A 66 2.09 15.36 17.83
CA HIS A 66 0.79 14.95 18.33
C HIS A 66 0.18 13.77 17.58
N PHE A 67 0.83 13.32 16.50
CA PHE A 67 0.36 12.18 15.74
C PHE A 67 0.30 10.93 16.62
N LYS A 68 -0.82 10.22 16.55
CA LYS A 68 -1.02 8.93 17.21
C LYS A 68 -1.34 7.90 16.15
N TYR A 69 -0.41 6.99 15.93
CA TYR A 69 -0.61 5.91 14.98
C TYR A 69 -1.75 5.00 15.42
N GLN A 70 -2.63 4.68 14.46
CA GLN A 70 -3.68 3.68 14.62
C GLN A 70 -3.79 2.85 13.34
N ALA A 71 -3.46 1.57 13.42
CA ALA A 71 -3.62 0.65 12.30
C ALA A 71 -5.10 0.46 11.92
N SER A 72 -5.36 0.37 10.62
CA SER A 72 -6.67 -0.06 10.11
C SER A 72 -6.72 -1.58 9.99
N PRO A 73 -7.70 -2.28 10.62
CA PRO A 73 -7.90 -3.72 10.44
C PRO A 73 -8.50 -4.07 9.07
N SER A 74 -8.97 -3.06 8.32
CA SER A 74 -9.52 -3.20 6.97
C SER A 74 -8.50 -2.75 5.92
N PRO A 75 -8.56 -3.29 4.69
CA PRO A 75 -7.72 -2.84 3.60
C PRO A 75 -7.78 -1.34 3.38
N ILE A 76 -6.62 -0.69 3.38
CA ILE A 76 -6.51 0.77 3.17
C ILE A 76 -6.36 1.14 1.70
N PHE A 77 -5.89 0.21 0.87
CA PHE A 77 -5.89 0.28 -0.59
C PHE A 77 -5.66 -1.13 -1.16
N ASN A 78 -5.68 -1.26 -2.49
CA ASN A 78 -5.30 -2.50 -3.17
C ASN A 78 -4.16 -2.30 -4.18
N PHE A 79 -3.35 -3.34 -4.36
CA PHE A 79 -2.52 -3.51 -5.54
C PHE A 79 -3.20 -4.48 -6.51
N TYR A 80 -3.09 -4.16 -7.79
CA TYR A 80 -3.58 -5.00 -8.87
C TYR A 80 -2.64 -6.18 -9.14
N THR A 81 -3.21 -7.35 -9.39
CA THR A 81 -2.52 -8.49 -10.00
C THR A 81 -3.32 -9.06 -11.18
N PRO A 82 -2.69 -9.36 -12.32
CA PRO A 82 -3.40 -10.04 -13.41
C PRO A 82 -3.69 -11.52 -13.11
N ASN A 83 -2.97 -12.12 -12.16
CA ASN A 83 -3.15 -13.51 -11.73
C ASN A 83 -3.08 -13.60 -10.20
N ILE A 84 -4.21 -13.86 -9.57
CA ILE A 84 -4.31 -13.87 -8.10
C ILE A 84 -3.60 -15.07 -7.47
N ASP A 85 -3.60 -16.23 -8.13
CA ASP A 85 -2.99 -17.45 -7.60
C ASP A 85 -1.45 -17.34 -7.61
N GLU A 86 -0.89 -16.81 -8.70
CA GLU A 86 0.55 -16.53 -8.80
C GLU A 86 0.99 -15.49 -7.76
N ALA A 87 0.22 -14.41 -7.59
CA ALA A 87 0.50 -13.39 -6.58
C ALA A 87 0.46 -13.99 -5.16
N TYR A 88 -0.54 -14.81 -4.86
CA TYR A 88 -0.66 -15.45 -3.55
C TYR A 88 0.54 -16.36 -3.25
N GLN A 89 0.99 -17.17 -4.22
CA GLN A 89 2.18 -18.01 -4.04
C GLN A 89 3.46 -17.19 -3.87
N TYR A 90 3.62 -16.12 -4.65
CA TYR A 90 4.76 -15.20 -4.54
C TYR A 90 4.87 -14.59 -3.13
N ILE A 91 3.75 -14.07 -2.62
CA ILE A 91 3.66 -13.47 -1.29
C ILE A 91 3.99 -14.50 -0.19
N LYS A 92 3.44 -15.71 -0.30
CA LYS A 92 3.68 -16.80 0.65
C LYS A 92 5.15 -17.23 0.66
N GLN A 93 5.78 -17.37 -0.51
CA GLN A 93 7.20 -17.75 -0.63
C GLN A 93 8.14 -16.68 -0.07
N LYS A 94 7.80 -15.39 -0.21
CA LYS A 94 8.55 -14.28 0.38
C LYS A 94 8.31 -14.10 1.88
N GLY A 95 7.40 -14.86 2.49
CA GLY A 95 7.15 -14.82 3.93
C GLY A 95 6.40 -13.56 4.39
N PHE A 96 5.65 -12.89 3.51
CA PHE A 96 4.77 -11.80 3.93
C PHE A 96 3.64 -12.32 4.81
N LYS A 97 3.22 -11.51 5.78
CA LYS A 97 2.13 -11.86 6.71
C LYS A 97 0.79 -11.75 6.00
N ILE A 98 0.24 -12.89 5.59
CA ILE A 98 -1.13 -13.01 5.09
C ILE A 98 -2.08 -12.96 6.30
N VAL A 99 -3.02 -12.01 6.30
CA VAL A 99 -4.02 -11.84 7.36
C VAL A 99 -5.43 -12.21 6.90
N ARG A 100 -5.62 -12.37 5.59
CA ARG A 100 -6.82 -12.95 5.01
C ARG A 100 -6.40 -13.83 3.84
N GLU A 101 -6.81 -15.09 3.89
CA GLU A 101 -6.58 -16.05 2.81
C GLU A 101 -7.29 -15.63 1.52
N ILE A 102 -6.89 -16.25 0.41
CA ILE A 102 -7.50 -15.99 -0.89
C ILE A 102 -8.99 -16.31 -0.88
N GLU A 103 -9.80 -15.37 -1.34
CA GLU A 103 -11.24 -15.50 -1.49
C GLU A 103 -11.64 -15.17 -2.92
N TRP A 104 -12.59 -15.95 -3.44
CA TRP A 104 -13.15 -15.79 -4.76
C TRP A 104 -14.62 -15.36 -4.68
N HIS A 105 -14.98 -14.39 -5.51
CA HIS A 105 -16.34 -13.95 -5.73
C HIS A 105 -16.57 -13.72 -7.23
N TYR A 106 -17.17 -14.71 -7.89
CA TYR A 106 -17.24 -14.81 -9.35
C TYR A 106 -15.85 -14.75 -9.99
N GLU A 107 -15.59 -13.79 -10.86
CA GLU A 107 -14.32 -13.59 -11.56
C GLU A 107 -13.34 -12.71 -10.77
N THR A 108 -13.78 -12.17 -9.63
CA THR A 108 -12.96 -11.31 -8.76
C THR A 108 -12.42 -12.12 -7.60
N ALA A 109 -11.15 -11.92 -7.27
CA ALA A 109 -10.50 -12.58 -6.16
C ALA A 109 -9.51 -11.65 -5.49
N TRP A 110 -9.35 -11.82 -4.18
CA TRP A 110 -8.43 -11.04 -3.38
C TRP A 110 -7.88 -11.84 -2.20
N PHE A 111 -6.77 -11.37 -1.65
CA PHE A 111 -6.27 -11.74 -0.34
C PHE A 111 -5.67 -10.50 0.33
N ASN A 112 -5.41 -10.57 1.63
CA ASN A 112 -4.89 -9.42 2.37
C ASN A 112 -3.57 -9.75 3.06
N VAL A 113 -2.62 -8.83 2.94
CA VAL A 113 -1.35 -8.85 3.65
C VAL A 113 -1.27 -7.70 4.65
N GLN A 114 -0.50 -7.87 5.70
CA GLN A 114 -0.29 -6.85 6.72
C GLN A 114 1.14 -6.32 6.69
N ASP A 115 1.27 -5.00 6.71
CA ASP A 115 2.56 -4.29 6.78
C ASP A 115 3.16 -4.35 8.21
N PRO A 116 4.39 -3.87 8.42
CA PRO A 116 5.03 -3.89 9.75
C PRO A 116 4.30 -3.06 10.81
N ASP A 117 3.52 -2.07 10.40
CA ASP A 117 2.79 -1.15 11.27
C ASP A 117 1.39 -1.70 11.63
N GLY A 118 0.92 -2.71 10.90
CA GLY A 118 -0.38 -3.35 11.10
C GLY A 118 -1.44 -2.94 10.09
N ASN A 119 -1.12 -2.04 9.15
CA ASN A 119 -2.01 -1.66 8.06
C ASN A 119 -2.24 -2.86 7.13
N VAL A 120 -3.45 -2.97 6.62
CA VAL A 120 -3.84 -4.05 5.72
C VAL A 120 -3.79 -3.57 4.26
N VAL A 121 -3.06 -4.28 3.43
CA VAL A 121 -2.98 -4.07 1.98
C VAL A 121 -3.68 -5.23 1.28
N MET A 122 -4.63 -4.92 0.39
CA MET A 122 -5.30 -5.93 -0.43
C MET A 122 -4.50 -6.17 -1.72
N ILE A 123 -4.44 -7.41 -2.18
CA ILE A 123 -4.05 -7.75 -3.54
C ILE A 123 -5.31 -8.25 -4.25
N CYS A 124 -5.76 -7.58 -5.32
CA CYS A 124 -6.95 -7.98 -6.09
C CYS A 124 -6.63 -8.12 -7.58
N ASN A 125 -7.39 -8.97 -8.29
CA ASN A 125 -7.38 -9.03 -9.76
C ASN A 125 -8.35 -8.02 -10.43
N CYS A 126 -8.76 -7.05 -9.64
CA CYS A 126 -9.68 -5.96 -9.87
C CYS A 126 -9.07 -4.69 -9.20
#